data_AF-A0A1A2YI56-F1
#
_entry.id   AF-A0A1A2YI56-F1
#
_cell.length_a   1.000
_cell.length_b   1.000
_cell.length_c   1.000
_cell.angle_alpha   90.00
_cell.angle_beta   90.00
_cell.angle_gamma   90.00
#
_symmetry.space_group_name_H-M   'P 1'
#
loop_
_entity.id
_entity.type
_entity.pdbx_description
1 polymer ?
#
loop_
_entity_poly.entity_id
_entity_poly.type
_entity_poly.pdbx_seq_one_letter_code
_entity_poly.pdbx_strand_id
1 'polypeptide(L)'
;MSNLLETTSTLAGTRDREKAADLLGQALAQGYLRVDEYDQRLQTAFQTQTSEELRDLLADLPLDRIRRHDPRRRAARVAAARRGVRAHLAAYLAMVVIVLTVWAAVAATTDATYFWPIWPILGAGIGLVSHAASIPRYKQSR
;
A
#
# COMPACT_ATOMS: atom_id res chain seq x y z
N MET A 1 1.26 -10.91 49.14
CA MET A 1 1.41 -11.37 47.74
C MET A 1 0.93 -10.25 46.82
N SER A 2 1.70 -9.17 46.76
CA SER A 2 1.44 -8.00 45.92
C SER A 2 1.88 -8.29 44.50
N ASN A 3 0.99 -8.06 43.54
CA ASN A 3 1.15 -8.37 42.12
C ASN A 3 2.38 -7.67 41.52
N LEU A 4 3.37 -8.48 41.14
CA LEU A 4 4.58 -8.13 40.40
C LEU A 4 4.26 -8.01 38.90
N LEU A 5 3.22 -7.26 38.57
CA LEU A 5 2.97 -6.75 37.22
C LEU A 5 3.54 -5.33 37.15
N GLU A 6 4.84 -5.18 37.39
CA GLU A 6 5.57 -4.04 36.86
C GLU A 6 5.47 -4.16 35.34
N THR A 7 4.61 -3.32 34.76
CA THR A 7 4.54 -3.07 33.32
C THR A 7 5.97 -2.93 32.81
N THR A 8 6.43 -3.92 32.06
CA THR A 8 7.81 -3.97 31.58
C THR A 8 7.94 -2.89 30.50
N SER A 9 8.30 -1.68 30.90
CA SER A 9 8.40 -0.54 29.99
C SER A 9 9.45 -0.86 28.94
N THR A 10 8.99 -1.04 27.70
CA THR A 10 9.85 -1.46 26.59
C THR A 10 10.62 -0.25 26.06
N LEU A 11 11.96 -0.33 26.04
CA LEU A 11 12.81 0.75 25.50
C LEU A 11 12.41 1.11 24.06
N ALA A 12 12.34 2.40 23.77
CA ALA A 12 12.01 2.92 22.45
C ALA A 12 13.23 2.89 21.52
N GLY A 13 13.15 2.07 20.47
CA GLY A 13 14.14 2.08 19.40
C GLY A 13 14.05 3.34 18.54
N THR A 14 15.10 3.62 17.76
CA THR A 14 15.11 4.75 16.80
C THR A 14 13.90 4.73 15.87
N ARG A 15 13.50 3.53 15.42
CA ARG A 15 12.33 3.33 14.57
C ARG A 15 11.01 3.74 15.23
N ASP A 16 10.91 3.65 16.56
CA ASP A 16 9.68 4.04 17.27
C ASP A 16 9.60 5.55 17.46
N ARG A 17 10.75 6.21 17.72
CA ARG A 17 10.85 7.67 17.72
C ARG A 17 10.56 8.28 16.35
N GLU A 18 11.08 7.68 15.28
CA GLU A 18 10.78 8.07 13.90
C GLU A 18 9.29 7.94 13.56
N LYS A 19 8.64 6.83 13.95
CA LYS A 19 7.19 6.67 13.77
C LYS A 19 6.40 7.74 14.51
N ALA A 20 6.80 8.11 15.72
CA ALA A 20 6.14 9.16 16.49
C ALA A 20 6.31 10.53 15.81
N ALA A 21 7.51 10.87 15.36
CA ALA A 21 7.79 12.08 14.59
C ALA A 21 6.96 12.15 13.29
N ASP A 22 6.83 11.04 12.56
CA ASP A 22 5.98 10.95 11.37
C ASP A 22 4.50 11.24 11.70
N LEU A 23 3.98 10.71 12.81
CA LEU A 23 2.60 10.95 13.24
C LEU A 23 2.36 12.40 13.67
N LEU A 24 3.31 13.01 14.37
CA LEU A 24 3.26 14.43 14.73
C LEU A 24 3.28 15.32 13.48
N GLY A 25 4.12 15.00 12.49
CA GLY A 25 4.15 15.72 11.22
C GLY A 25 2.84 15.60 10.44
N GLN A 26 2.21 14.42 10.46
CA GLN A 26 0.87 14.23 9.88
C GLN A 26 -0.21 15.03 10.62
N ALA A 27 -0.14 15.10 11.95
CA ALA A 27 -1.06 15.90 12.76
C ALA A 27 -0.96 17.40 12.40
N LEU A 28 0.26 17.92 12.27
CA LEU A 28 0.51 19.29 11.83
C LEU A 28 -0.03 19.55 10.41
N ALA A 29 0.29 18.68 9.46
CA ALA A 29 -0.16 18.81 8.06
C ALA A 29 -1.70 18.79 7.92
N GLN A 30 -2.39 18.14 8.85
CA GLN A 30 -3.85 18.06 8.89
C GLN A 30 -4.50 19.13 9.79
N GLY A 31 -3.71 20.00 10.43
CA GLY A 31 -4.19 21.08 11.29
C GLY A 31 -4.64 20.64 12.68
N TYR A 32 -4.34 19.41 13.11
CA TYR A 32 -4.61 18.92 14.47
C TYR A 32 -3.56 19.36 15.48
N LEU A 33 -2.42 19.88 15.02
CA LEU A 33 -1.32 20.34 15.85
C LEU A 33 -0.81 21.67 15.31
N ARG A 34 -0.49 22.62 16.18
CA ARG A 34 0.15 23.88 15.76
C ARG A 34 1.65 23.68 15.54
N VAL A 35 2.29 24.59 14.81
CA VAL A 35 3.75 24.54 14.55
C VAL A 35 4.54 24.56 15.86
N ASP A 36 4.19 25.45 16.79
CA ASP A 36 4.89 25.58 18.07
C ASP A 36 4.77 24.31 18.93
N GLU A 37 3.59 23.71 18.93
CA GLU A 37 3.31 22.44 19.64
C GLU A 37 4.00 21.25 18.97
N TYR A 38 4.10 21.28 17.63
CA TYR A 38 4.84 20.29 16.86
C TYR A 38 6.31 20.28 17.24
N ASP A 39 6.98 21.44 17.24
CA ASP A 39 8.39 21.53 17.57
C ASP A 39 8.66 21.04 19.00
N GLN A 40 7.81 21.45 19.95
CA GLN A 40 7.90 21.00 21.34
C GLN A 40 7.72 19.48 21.46
N ARG A 41 6.65 18.92 20.89
CA ARG A 41 6.38 17.47 20.98
C ARG A 41 7.40 16.65 20.19
N LEU A 42 7.90 17.15 19.07
CA LEU A 42 8.93 16.49 18.27
C LEU A 42 10.22 16.35 19.08
N GLN A 43 10.65 17.43 19.74
CA GLN A 43 11.83 17.41 20.59
C GLN A 43 11.65 16.44 21.76
N THR A 44 10.48 16.46 22.43
CA THR A 44 10.16 15.50 23.49
C THR A 44 10.24 14.05 22.97
N ALA A 45 9.66 13.75 21.81
CA ALA A 45 9.65 12.41 21.23
C ALA A 45 11.05 11.82 21.01
N PHE A 46 12.05 12.65 20.66
CA PHE A 46 13.42 12.19 20.49
C PHE A 46 14.21 12.06 21.79
N GLN A 47 13.77 12.73 22.87
CA GLN A 47 14.37 12.65 24.20
C GLN A 47 13.81 11.48 25.03
N THR A 48 12.62 11.00 24.68
CA THR A 48 11.95 9.86 25.30
C THR A 48 12.75 8.55 25.15
N GLN A 49 12.86 7.79 26.24
CA GLN A 49 13.59 6.51 26.25
C GLN A 49 12.66 5.29 26.20
N THR A 50 11.37 5.45 26.54
CA THR A 50 10.43 4.33 26.63
C THR A 50 9.32 4.41 25.58
N SER A 51 8.83 3.26 25.16
CA SER A 51 7.73 3.15 24.21
C SER A 51 6.37 3.52 24.83
N GLU A 52 6.29 3.61 26.16
CA GLU A 52 5.09 4.06 26.89
C GLU A 52 5.00 5.58 26.88
N GLU A 53 6.07 6.29 27.24
CA GLU A 53 6.12 7.75 27.15
C GLU A 53 5.85 8.26 25.72
N LEU A 54 6.32 7.55 24.69
CA LEU A 54 5.98 7.86 23.29
C LEU A 54 4.49 7.68 22.99
N ARG A 55 3.85 6.67 23.60
CA ARG A 55 2.40 6.44 23.44
C ARG A 55 1.60 7.53 24.14
N ASP A 56 2.00 7.93 25.34
CA ASP A 56 1.34 8.99 26.10
C ASP A 56 1.44 10.34 25.39
N LEU A 57 2.61 10.67 24.83
CA LEU A 57 2.82 11.89 24.04
C LEU A 57 1.87 12.01 22.83
N LEU A 58 1.44 10.87 22.29
CA LEU A 58 0.55 10.75 21.14
C LEU A 58 -0.92 10.48 21.54
N ALA A 59 -1.21 10.20 22.80
CA ALA A 59 -2.53 9.75 23.27
C ALA A 59 -3.62 10.82 23.08
N ASP A 60 -3.25 12.09 23.19
CA ASP A 60 -4.17 13.22 22.99
C ASP A 60 -4.56 13.45 21.53
N LEU A 61 -3.80 12.88 20.58
CA LEU A 61 -4.02 13.09 19.17
C LEU A 61 -5.04 12.08 18.62
N PRO A 62 -5.91 12.49 17.67
CA PRO A 62 -6.83 11.56 17.01
C PRO A 62 -6.09 10.68 15.99
N LEU A 63 -5.24 9.76 16.47
CA LEU A 63 -4.33 8.93 15.67
C LEU A 63 -5.08 8.13 14.60
N ASP A 64 -6.27 7.63 14.89
CA ASP A 64 -7.09 6.88 13.93
C ASP A 64 -7.58 7.75 12.77
N ARG A 65 -7.78 9.05 13.00
CA ARG A 65 -8.16 10.00 11.95
C ARG A 65 -6.93 10.41 11.14
N ILE A 66 -5.82 10.68 11.83
CA ILE A 66 -4.54 11.04 11.22
C ILE A 66 -4.05 9.94 10.26
N ARG A 67 -4.04 8.68 10.73
CA ARG A 67 -3.63 7.50 9.94
C ARG A 67 -4.56 7.20 8.75
N ARG A 68 -5.84 7.55 8.83
CA ARG A 68 -6.80 7.37 7.73
C ARG A 68 -6.55 8.35 6.59
N HIS A 69 -6.13 9.57 6.92
CA HIS A 69 -5.83 10.63 5.95
C HIS A 69 -4.35 10.70 5.53
N ASP A 70 -3.55 9.69 5.88
CA ASP A 70 -2.14 9.63 5.51
C ASP A 70 -1.94 9.57 3.97
N PRO A 71 -1.35 10.60 3.34
CA PRO A 71 -1.10 10.62 1.91
C PRO A 71 -0.08 9.57 1.48
N ARG A 72 0.87 9.16 2.35
CA ARG A 72 1.85 8.10 2.06
C ARG A 72 1.16 6.74 1.94
N ARG A 73 0.20 6.43 2.82
CA ARG A 73 -0.64 5.22 2.71
C ARG A 73 -1.43 5.20 1.41
N ARG A 74 -1.98 6.35 1.00
CA ARG A 74 -2.70 6.47 -0.28
C ARG A 74 -1.76 6.25 -1.47
N ALA A 75 -0.58 6.87 -1.47
CA ALA A 75 0.43 6.69 -2.51
C ALA A 75 0.93 5.23 -2.59
N ALA A 76 1.20 4.59 -1.45
CA ALA A 76 1.62 3.19 -1.39
C ALA A 76 0.55 2.23 -1.93
N ARG A 77 -0.73 2.47 -1.60
CA ARG A 77 -1.87 1.70 -2.15
C ARG A 77 -1.98 1.87 -3.67
N VAL A 78 -1.85 3.10 -4.17
CA VAL A 78 -1.88 3.38 -5.61
C VAL A 78 -0.69 2.72 -6.31
N ALA A 79 0.51 2.76 -5.73
CA ALA A 79 1.69 2.08 -6.27
C ALA A 79 1.51 0.55 -6.31
N ALA A 80 0.95 -0.04 -5.25
CA ALA A 80 0.66 -1.46 -5.19
C ALA A 80 -0.40 -1.87 -6.24
N ALA A 81 -1.48 -1.09 -6.37
CA ALA A 81 -2.50 -1.31 -7.39
C ALA A 81 -1.91 -1.22 -8.82
N ARG A 82 -1.07 -0.21 -9.09
CA ARG A 82 -0.36 -0.07 -10.37
C ARG A 82 0.56 -1.25 -10.67
N ARG A 83 1.29 -1.76 -9.66
CA ARG A 83 2.12 -2.96 -9.80
C ARG A 83 1.29 -4.19 -10.16
N GLY A 84 0.15 -4.39 -9.48
CA GLY A 84 -0.78 -5.48 -9.78
C GLY A 84 -1.29 -5.43 -11.22
N VAL A 85 -1.75 -4.25 -11.67
CA VAL A 85 -2.21 -4.04 -13.06
C VAL A 85 -1.08 -4.29 -14.07
N ARG A 86 0.13 -3.79 -13.81
CA ARG A 86 1.30 -4.01 -14.68
C ARG A 86 1.68 -5.48 -14.78
N ALA A 87 1.68 -6.21 -13.66
CA ALA A 87 1.99 -7.64 -13.64
C ALA A 87 0.97 -8.45 -14.45
N HIS A 88 -0.33 -8.15 -14.29
CA HIS A 88 -1.38 -8.79 -15.07
C HIS A 88 -1.29 -8.46 -16.56
N LEU A 89 -1.04 -7.21 -16.90
CA LEU A 89 -0.83 -6.80 -18.30
C LEU A 89 0.40 -7.51 -18.90
N ALA A 90 1.50 -7.59 -18.17
CA ALA A 90 2.71 -8.28 -18.62
C ALA A 90 2.44 -9.78 -18.84
N ALA A 91 1.73 -10.44 -17.93
CA ALA A 91 1.34 -11.84 -18.09
C ALA A 91 0.42 -12.05 -19.30
N TYR A 92 -0.54 -11.13 -19.53
CA TYR A 92 -1.40 -11.18 -20.70
C TYR A 92 -0.61 -11.01 -22.01
N LEU A 93 0.29 -10.02 -22.08
CA LEU A 93 1.14 -9.82 -23.26
C LEU A 93 2.07 -11.00 -23.51
N ALA A 94 2.67 -11.58 -22.46
CA ALA A 94 3.49 -12.78 -22.59
C ALA A 94 2.69 -13.96 -23.15
N MET A 95 1.46 -14.17 -22.66
CA MET A 95 0.54 -15.18 -23.20
C MET A 95 0.27 -14.95 -24.68
N VAL A 96 -0.09 -13.72 -25.08
CA VAL A 96 -0.36 -13.36 -26.49
C VAL A 96 0.86 -13.67 -27.36
N VAL A 97 2.05 -13.24 -26.94
CA VAL A 97 3.30 -13.48 -27.69
C VAL A 97 3.57 -14.98 -27.85
N ILE A 98 3.42 -15.77 -26.78
CA ILE A 98 3.60 -17.23 -26.84
C ILE A 98 2.63 -17.86 -27.83
N VAL A 99 1.34 -17.55 -27.72
CA VAL A 99 0.29 -18.13 -28.59
C VAL A 99 0.53 -17.75 -30.06
N LEU A 100 0.87 -16.49 -30.34
CA LEU A 100 1.19 -16.04 -31.69
C LEU A 100 2.45 -16.72 -32.24
N THR A 101 3.48 -16.93 -31.41
CA THR A 101 4.72 -17.60 -31.80
C THR A 101 4.46 -19.06 -32.17
N VAL A 102 3.68 -19.78 -31.37
CA VAL A 102 3.27 -21.16 -31.65
C VAL A 102 2.47 -21.22 -32.95
N TRP A 103 1.50 -20.33 -33.14
CA TRP A 103 0.72 -20.30 -34.37
C TRP A 103 1.59 -20.01 -35.60
N ALA A 104 2.49 -19.03 -35.54
CA ALA A 104 3.37 -18.70 -36.65
C ALA A 104 4.30 -19.88 -37.01
N ALA A 105 4.83 -20.60 -36.02
CA ALA A 105 5.64 -21.80 -36.23
C ALA A 105 4.85 -22.95 -36.88
N VAL A 106 3.58 -23.14 -36.48
CA VAL A 106 2.70 -24.16 -37.08
C VAL A 106 2.32 -23.76 -38.51
N ALA A 107 1.91 -22.51 -38.74
CA ALA A 107 1.54 -22.01 -40.07
C ALA A 107 2.73 -22.02 -41.05
N ALA A 108 3.98 -21.92 -40.55
CA ALA A 108 5.17 -22.04 -41.37
C ALA A 108 5.55 -23.50 -41.71
N THR A 109 5.11 -24.47 -40.91
CA THR A 109 5.44 -25.90 -41.08
C THR A 109 4.29 -26.72 -41.64
N THR A 110 3.08 -26.16 -41.74
CA THR A 110 1.85 -26.84 -42.19
C THR A 110 0.97 -25.88 -43.01
N ASP A 111 0.03 -26.40 -43.80
CA ASP A 111 -0.97 -25.60 -44.53
C ASP A 111 -2.10 -25.03 -43.62
N ALA A 112 -1.82 -24.89 -42.32
CA ALA A 112 -2.78 -24.38 -41.35
C ALA A 112 -2.96 -22.85 -41.50
N THR A 113 -4.05 -22.45 -42.16
CA THR A 113 -4.41 -21.03 -42.36
C THR A 113 -5.35 -20.48 -41.29
N TYR A 114 -5.98 -21.34 -40.51
CA TYR A 114 -6.95 -20.92 -39.50
C TYR A 114 -6.28 -20.27 -38.28
N PHE A 115 -6.67 -19.03 -37.99
CA PHE A 115 -6.15 -18.25 -36.86
C PHE A 115 -6.85 -18.62 -35.54
N TRP A 116 -6.61 -19.84 -35.06
CA TRP A 116 -7.10 -20.31 -33.76
C TRP A 116 -6.63 -19.50 -32.53
N PRO A 117 -5.51 -18.73 -32.53
CA PRO A 117 -5.12 -17.84 -31.42
C PRO A 117 -6.19 -16.88 -30.92
N ILE A 118 -7.20 -16.59 -31.74
CA ILE A 118 -8.28 -15.68 -31.38
C ILE A 118 -9.05 -16.15 -30.13
N TRP A 119 -9.23 -17.47 -29.94
CA TRP A 119 -10.01 -18.01 -28.81
C TRP A 119 -9.31 -17.85 -27.45
N PRO A 120 -8.02 -18.24 -27.28
CA PRO A 120 -7.28 -17.97 -26.04
C PRO A 120 -7.19 -16.48 -25.69
N ILE A 121 -7.00 -15.61 -26.70
CA ILE A 121 -6.89 -14.16 -26.50
C ILE A 121 -8.22 -13.57 -25.99
N LEU A 122 -9.34 -14.00 -26.57
CA LEU A 122 -10.69 -13.61 -26.11
C LEU A 122 -10.98 -14.13 -24.69
N GLY A 123 -10.73 -15.41 -24.43
CA GLY A 123 -10.98 -16.01 -23.11
C GLY A 123 -10.15 -15.35 -22.00
N ALA A 124 -8.84 -15.16 -22.24
CA ALA A 124 -7.96 -14.49 -21.29
C ALA A 124 -8.30 -12.99 -21.13
N GLY A 125 -8.71 -12.33 -22.22
CA GLY A 125 -9.16 -10.94 -22.20
C GLY A 125 -10.36 -10.71 -21.28
N ILE A 126 -11.34 -11.62 -21.31
CA ILE A 126 -12.51 -11.59 -20.40
C ILE A 126 -12.06 -11.73 -18.93
N GLY A 127 -11.14 -12.65 -18.65
CA GLY A 127 -10.57 -12.83 -17.31
C GLY A 127 -9.83 -11.58 -16.80
N LEU A 128 -9.05 -10.93 -17.67
CA LEU A 128 -8.33 -9.69 -17.35
C LEU A 128 -9.28 -8.54 -17.02
N VAL A 129 -10.34 -8.36 -17.82
CA VAL A 129 -11.37 -7.33 -17.57
C VAL A 129 -12.10 -7.59 -16.25
N SER A 130 -12.45 -8.84 -15.96
CA SER A 130 -13.08 -9.22 -14.68
C SER A 130 -12.18 -8.93 -13.47
N HIS A 131 -10.87 -9.21 -13.58
CA HIS A 131 -9.91 -8.92 -12.51
C HIS A 131 -9.66 -7.40 -12.35
N ALA A 132 -9.62 -6.66 -13.46
CA ALA A 132 -9.51 -5.20 -13.42
C ALA A 132 -10.77 -4.52 -12.84
N ALA A 133 -11.95 -5.09 -13.08
CA ALA A 133 -13.23 -4.61 -12.54
C ALA A 133 -13.42 -4.91 -11.05
N SER A 134 -12.75 -5.94 -10.52
CA SER A 134 -12.81 -6.34 -9.11
C SER A 134 -11.87 -5.55 -8.20
N ILE A 135 -11.03 -4.66 -8.76
CA ILE A 135 -10.32 -3.64 -7.97
C ILE A 135 -11.37 -2.64 -7.46
N PRO A 136 -11.62 -2.55 -6.13
CA PRO A 136 -12.68 -1.69 -5.60
C PRO A 136 -12.40 -0.22 -5.94
N ARG A 137 -13.13 0.34 -6.90
CA ARG A 137 -13.24 1.78 -7.08
C ARG A 137 -14.02 2.31 -5.88
N TYR A 138 -13.31 2.87 -4.91
CA TYR A 138 -13.94 3.58 -3.79
C TYR A 138 -14.89 4.63 -4.37
N LYS A 139 -16.20 4.47 -4.11
CA LYS A 139 -17.25 5.43 -4.45
C LYS A 139 -16.82 6.80 -3.94
N GLN A 140 -16.60 7.73 -4.86
CA GLN A 140 -16.48 9.15 -4.56
C GLN A 140 -17.90 9.69 -4.39
N SER A 141 -18.40 9.74 -3.15
CA SER A 141 -19.68 10.38 -2.85
C SER A 141 -19.54 11.88 -3.12
N ARG A 142 -20.37 12.39 -4.03
CA ARG A 142 -20.69 13.82 -4.11
C ARG A 142 -21.46 14.26 -2.87
#